data_AF-A0A1V9ESZ6-F1
#
_entry.id   AF-A0A1V9ESZ6-F1
#
_cell.length_a   1.000
_cell.length_b   1.000
_cell.length_c   1.000
_cell.angle_alpha   90.00
_cell.angle_beta   90.00
_cell.angle_gamma   90.00
#
_symmetry.space_group_name_H-M   'P 1'
#
loop_
_entity.id
_entity.type
_entity.pdbx_description
1 polymer ?
#
loop_
_entity_poly.entity_id
_entity_poly.type
_entity_poly.pdbx_seq_one_letter_code
_entity_poly.pdbx_strand_id
1 'polypeptide(L)'
;MNKVKLAFIAIAILTAFGGAFATTTCVQCEHSTQYYYNGIGYVEVGQYGADFDCFVTGGICTYYKPDPIGQPNVYAPCHQGAFMPL
;
A
#
# COMPACT_ATOMS: atom_id res chain seq x y z
N MET A 1 -26.31 37.16 -12.04
CA MET A 1 -26.48 36.05 -11.07
C MET A 1 -26.19 34.66 -11.65
N ASN A 2 -26.27 34.43 -12.96
CA ASN A 2 -26.11 33.07 -13.55
C ASN A 2 -24.65 32.60 -13.66
N LYS A 3 -23.68 33.52 -13.79
CA LYS A 3 -22.25 33.18 -13.95
C LYS A 3 -21.62 32.57 -12.68
N VAL A 4 -22.05 33.03 -11.51
CA VAL A 4 -21.57 32.51 -10.21
C VAL A 4 -22.10 31.10 -9.98
N LYS A 5 -23.37 30.82 -10.31
CA LYS A 5 -23.96 29.48 -10.21
C LYS A 5 -23.23 28.46 -11.11
N LEU A 6 -22.80 28.88 -12.30
CA LEU A 6 -22.08 28.01 -13.24
C LEU A 6 -20.67 27.63 -12.72
N ALA A 7 -19.98 28.56 -12.05
CA ALA A 7 -18.69 28.29 -11.43
C ALA A 7 -18.79 27.24 -10.31
N PHE A 8 -19.84 27.30 -9.48
CA PHE A 8 -20.06 26.32 -8.42
C PHE A 8 -20.34 24.91 -8.95
N ILE A 9 -21.10 24.80 -10.05
CA ILE A 9 -21.37 23.49 -10.69
C ILE A 9 -20.09 22.91 -11.28
N ALA A 10 -19.26 23.72 -11.94
CA ALA A 10 -18.00 23.26 -12.51
C ALA A 10 -17.01 22.74 -11.44
N ILE A 11 -16.90 23.42 -10.30
CA ILE A 11 -16.03 22.99 -9.19
C ILE A 11 -16.53 21.66 -8.62
N ALA A 12 -17.84 21.49 -8.43
CA ALA A 12 -18.43 20.25 -7.91
C ALA A 12 -18.19 19.03 -8.82
N ILE A 13 -18.19 19.24 -10.15
CA ILE A 13 -17.89 18.18 -11.11
C ILE A 13 -16.40 17.80 -11.05
N LEU A 14 -15.50 18.79 -10.96
CA LEU A 14 -14.06 18.53 -10.89
C LEU A 14 -13.64 17.82 -9.60
N THR A 15 -14.24 18.15 -8.45
CA THR A 15 -13.98 17.45 -7.19
C THR A 15 -14.53 16.02 -7.18
N ALA A 16 -15.62 15.74 -7.90
CA ALA A 16 -16.16 14.39 -8.03
C ALA A 16 -15.21 13.44 -8.80
N PHE A 17 -14.57 13.92 -9.89
CA PHE A 17 -13.61 13.12 -10.64
C PHE A 17 -12.25 12.97 -9.92
N GLY A 18 -11.84 13.98 -9.12
CA GLY A 18 -10.59 13.93 -8.36
C GLY A 18 -10.56 12.82 -7.29
N GLY A 19 -11.72 12.41 -6.76
CA GLY A 19 -11.81 11.38 -5.73
C GLY A 19 -11.53 9.95 -6.21
N ALA A 20 -11.63 9.67 -7.51
CA ALA A 20 -11.52 8.32 -8.06
C ALA A 20 -10.06 7.81 -8.18
N PHE A 21 -9.06 8.71 -8.15
CA PHE A 21 -7.65 8.33 -8.30
C PHE A 21 -6.94 8.01 -6.97
N ALA A 22 -7.63 8.11 -5.83
CA ALA A 22 -7.01 7.91 -4.51
C ALA A 22 -7.15 6.48 -3.96
N THR A 23 -7.77 5.55 -4.70
CA THR A 23 -8.01 4.19 -4.22
C THR A 23 -7.34 3.15 -5.11
N THR A 24 -6.01 3.21 -5.23
CA THR A 24 -5.28 2.04 -5.68
C THR A 24 -5.23 1.06 -4.52
N THR A 25 -6.13 0.08 -4.58
CA THR A 25 -6.31 -1.00 -3.63
C THR A 25 -4.97 -1.72 -3.37
N CYS A 26 -4.61 -1.91 -2.09
CA CYS A 26 -3.43 -2.64 -1.60
C CYS A 26 -3.32 -4.13 -2.03
N VAL A 27 -4.08 -4.56 -3.04
CA VAL A 27 -4.12 -5.93 -3.57
C VAL A 27 -2.79 -6.33 -4.20
N GLN A 28 -2.00 -5.36 -4.70
CA GLN A 28 -0.66 -5.67 -5.20
C GLN A 28 0.24 -6.26 -4.12
N CYS A 29 0.07 -5.84 -2.87
CA CYS A 29 0.99 -6.27 -1.84
C CYS A 29 0.75 -7.74 -1.48
N GLU A 30 -0.49 -8.16 -1.23
CA GLU A 30 -0.83 -9.56 -0.88
C GLU A 30 -0.41 -10.60 -1.94
N HIS A 31 -0.39 -10.23 -3.22
CA HIS A 31 0.01 -11.14 -4.32
C HIS A 31 1.50 -11.04 -4.69
N SER A 32 2.24 -10.10 -4.11
CA SER A 32 3.67 -9.92 -4.38
C SER A 32 4.52 -10.66 -3.35
N THR A 33 5.77 -10.94 -3.74
CA THR A 33 6.79 -11.45 -2.82
C THR A 33 6.95 -10.51 -1.63
N GLN A 34 6.79 -11.09 -0.44
CA GLN A 34 6.89 -10.36 0.83
C GLN A 34 8.31 -10.38 1.35
N TYR A 35 8.69 -9.30 2.03
CA TYR A 35 9.99 -9.14 2.64
C TYR A 35 9.85 -8.70 4.09
N TYR A 36 10.64 -9.31 4.98
CA TYR A 36 10.76 -8.91 6.38
C TYR A 36 12.07 -8.15 6.62
N TYR A 37 12.01 -7.06 7.39
CA TYR A 37 13.21 -6.32 7.77
C TYR A 37 13.78 -6.87 9.08
N ASN A 38 14.93 -7.55 9.01
CA ASN A 38 15.57 -8.18 10.17
C ASN A 38 16.52 -7.25 10.94
N GLY A 39 16.49 -5.94 10.68
CA GLY A 39 17.40 -4.96 11.27
C GLY A 39 18.68 -4.69 10.47
N ILE A 40 19.07 -5.60 9.57
CA ILE A 40 20.26 -5.49 8.71
C ILE A 40 19.84 -5.32 7.24
N GLY A 41 18.77 -6.00 6.82
CA GLY A 41 18.25 -5.94 5.47
C GLY A 41 16.86 -6.55 5.33
N TYR A 42 16.35 -6.51 4.10
CA TYR A 42 15.07 -7.09 3.72
C TYR A 42 15.30 -8.53 3.25
N VAL A 43 14.68 -9.48 3.94
CA VAL A 43 14.76 -10.92 3.64
C VAL A 43 13.42 -11.36 3.09
N GLU A 44 13.43 -12.14 2.01
CA GLU A 44 12.22 -12.71 1.44
C GLU A 44 11.55 -13.67 2.43
N VAL A 45 10.24 -13.54 2.59
CA VAL A 45 9.42 -14.42 3.44
C VAL A 45 8.35 -15.09 2.59
N GLY A 46 7.85 -16.24 3.06
CA GLY A 46 6.95 -17.11 2.31
C GLY A 46 5.52 -16.56 2.17
N GLN A 47 4.53 -17.42 2.28
CA GLN A 47 3.12 -17.06 2.17
C GLN A 47 2.53 -16.65 3.53
N TYR A 48 1.79 -15.54 3.52
CA TYR A 48 1.05 -15.07 4.68
C TYR A 48 0.01 -16.11 5.13
N GLY A 49 0.01 -16.45 6.43
CA GLY A 49 -0.84 -17.47 7.03
C GLY A 49 -0.36 -18.92 6.86
N ALA A 50 0.74 -19.15 6.13
CA ALA A 50 1.36 -20.47 6.00
C ALA A 50 2.78 -20.49 6.59
N ASP A 51 3.64 -19.57 6.17
CA ASP A 51 5.04 -19.47 6.61
C ASP A 51 5.24 -18.38 7.68
N PHE A 52 4.36 -17.37 7.70
CA PHE A 52 4.42 -16.29 8.69
C PHE A 52 3.04 -15.66 8.90
N ASP A 53 2.88 -15.02 10.06
CA ASP A 53 1.73 -14.18 10.40
C ASP A 53 2.20 -12.83 10.97
N CYS A 54 1.30 -11.87 11.02
CA CYS A 54 1.52 -10.53 11.49
C CYS A 54 0.68 -10.30 12.75
N PHE A 55 1.32 -10.29 13.91
CA PHE A 55 0.65 -10.00 15.17
C PHE A 55 0.28 -8.52 15.20
N VAL A 56 -0.98 -8.22 15.56
CA VAL A 56 -1.52 -6.84 15.52
C VAL A 56 -0.88 -5.98 16.60
N THR A 57 0.25 -5.34 16.27
CA THR A 57 0.99 -4.39 17.10
C THR A 57 1.29 -3.11 16.33
N GLY A 58 1.90 -2.12 16.99
CA GLY A 58 2.47 -0.96 16.28
C GLY A 58 3.76 -1.35 15.54
N GLY A 59 3.76 -1.17 14.22
CA GLY A 59 4.94 -1.43 13.39
C GLY A 59 4.59 -1.86 11.97
N ILE A 60 5.62 -2.20 11.19
CA ILE A 60 5.49 -2.78 9.86
C ILE A 60 5.96 -4.23 9.96
N CYS A 61 5.09 -5.15 9.60
CA CYS A 61 5.36 -6.59 9.63
C CYS A 61 6.14 -7.01 8.39
N THR A 62 5.62 -6.68 7.21
CA THR A 62 6.28 -6.98 5.93
C THR A 62 6.23 -5.82 4.97
N TYR A 63 7.14 -5.89 4.01
CA TYR A 63 7.33 -4.96 2.92
C TYR A 63 7.21 -5.70 1.60
N TYR A 64 6.88 -4.97 0.54
CA TYR A 64 6.84 -5.49 -0.82
C TYR A 64 7.53 -4.51 -1.77
N LYS A 65 7.87 -4.99 -2.97
CA LYS A 65 8.41 -4.15 -4.04
C LYS A 65 7.29 -3.74 -4.99
N PRO A 66 6.83 -2.48 -4.97
CA PRO A 66 5.76 -2.04 -5.85
C PRO A 66 6.19 -2.04 -7.32
N ASP A 67 7.44 -1.67 -7.60
CA ASP A 67 8.02 -1.72 -8.95
C ASP A 67 9.42 -2.36 -8.92
N PRO A 68 9.52 -3.70 -9.02
CA PRO A 68 10.80 -4.38 -9.01
C PRO A 68 11.65 -4.13 -10.26
N ILE A 69 11.09 -3.56 -11.34
CA ILE A 69 11.78 -3.34 -12.62
C ILE A 69 12.32 -1.91 -12.70
N GLY A 70 11.49 -0.91 -12.45
CA GLY A 70 11.88 0.50 -12.47
C GLY A 70 12.52 0.98 -11.17
N GLN A 71 12.20 0.35 -10.03
CA GLN A 71 12.66 0.77 -8.70
C GLN A 71 13.01 -0.44 -7.78
N PRO A 72 14.04 -1.24 -8.13
CA PRO A 72 14.36 -2.50 -7.46
C PRO A 72 14.74 -2.38 -5.97
N ASN A 73 15.11 -1.16 -5.53
CA ASN A 73 15.56 -0.86 -4.17
C ASN A 73 14.49 -0.17 -3.31
N VAL A 74 13.26 -0.03 -3.82
CA VAL A 74 12.15 0.60 -3.10
C VAL A 74 11.28 -0.49 -2.48
N TYR A 75 11.14 -0.40 -1.16
CA TYR A 75 10.29 -1.28 -0.36
C TYR A 75 9.17 -0.45 0.25
N ALA A 76 7.93 -0.86 0.02
CA ALA A 76 6.74 -0.25 0.58
C ALA A 76 6.14 -1.17 1.66
N PRO A 77 5.54 -0.64 2.73
CA PRO A 77 4.88 -1.46 3.74
C PRO A 77 3.65 -2.18 3.15
N CYS A 78 3.51 -3.48 3.41
CA CYS A 78 2.32 -4.26 3.05
C CYS A 78 1.46 -4.55 4.29
N HIS A 79 1.98 -5.36 5.22
CA HIS A 79 1.28 -5.70 6.44
C HIS A 79 1.79 -4.87 7.63
N GLN A 80 0.87 -4.43 8.47
CA GLN A 80 1.19 -3.77 9.74
C GLN A 80 1.26 -4.82 10.87
N GLY A 81 2.08 -4.55 11.88
CA GLY A 81 2.24 -5.43 13.04
C GLY A 81 3.66 -5.93 13.28
N ALA A 82 3.78 -6.95 14.13
CA ALA A 82 5.03 -7.65 14.41
C ALA A 82 5.08 -8.97 13.61
N PHE A 83 6.18 -9.19 12.91
CA PHE A 83 6.43 -10.43 12.16
C PHE A 83 6.55 -11.63 13.10
N MET A 84 5.79 -12.68 12.83
CA MET A 84 5.81 -13.95 13.54
C MET A 84 5.98 -15.11 12.55
N PRO A 85 7.05 -15.91 12.61
CA PRO A 85 7.18 -17.12 11.80
C PRO A 85 6.20 -18.21 12.30
N LEU A 86 5.63 -18.98 11.38
CA LEU A 86 4.74 -20.12 11.66
C LEU A 86 5.47 -21.46 11.48
#